data_AF-A0A1F3SLR0-F1
#
_entry.id   AF-A0A1F3SLR0-F1
#
_cell.length_a   1.000
_cell.length_b   1.000
_cell.length_c   1.000
_cell.angle_alpha   90.00
_cell.angle_beta   90.00
_cell.angle_gamma   90.00
#
_symmetry.space_group_name_H-M   'P 1'
#
loop_
_entity.id
_entity.type
_entity.pdbx_description
1 polymer ?
#
loop_
_entity_poly.entity_id
_entity_poly.type
_entity_poly.pdbx_seq_one_letter_code
_entity_poly.pdbx_strand_id
1 'polypeptide(L)'
;MLNYLKSLCQTLSPFALFCLAVAVSNCSSDSKPSKEILRSIEALPHWFKVEERFVSMTSGGEYLVHPFYDLAPFAHPKELSLNFYVLTPVDSPHAYSLDLVSGQSYKTHSYCDQNDVWGKYGRKVNRPPYTTGIIPRLLDSWGQPQEIIIFGREDFYKTLPSAPVRSHRARVVGGVIDQYCKKIPCSGRNLWDSHVLLVGVDPNDPKYDEVKNLEDLKDLIDWPYVAAFIQNGRGRKVGRDLGVPAYRIAGEVQAEKAFRYVIKNGHYFEFDELKSLRQNCHKLYDYLWDTSLLVRKNIAEQGKQDKLSNYVKTFKKTNVISQEEEVETKVEKKTQSFSKFFADFYKTYGDRFYTCSKLVNYSNINNDQARHWFITYMQIYYKLERLGYFYSCAKKAWMDNPRKADGTWTFDPLEERGSCKDEALDVAFDSAITKLTVLKQGNEEHFRYIDYDNGDGGTHLKLHSWVNVSGKGLQCTSRSEARLAEDKNKVFPDEVTWVDFARHMKMFDDKTIIR
;
A
#
# COMPACT_ATOMS: atom_id res chain seq x y z
N MET A 1 62.18 -59.01 -0.09
CA MET A 1 61.19 -58.39 -1.00
C MET A 1 61.22 -56.87 -0.82
N LEU A 2 62.26 -56.18 -1.32
CA LEU A 2 62.30 -54.70 -1.46
C LEU A 2 63.47 -54.21 -2.34
N ASN A 3 64.07 -55.12 -3.14
CA ASN A 3 65.02 -54.78 -4.20
C ASN A 3 64.33 -54.50 -5.55
N TYR A 4 63.00 -54.35 -5.57
CA TYR A 4 62.21 -54.09 -6.79
C TYR A 4 61.85 -52.61 -7.01
N LEU A 5 62.18 -51.72 -6.06
CA LEU A 5 61.80 -50.30 -6.12
C LEU A 5 62.93 -49.35 -6.56
N LYS A 6 64.16 -49.86 -6.80
CA LYS A 6 65.29 -49.01 -7.23
C LYS A 6 65.47 -48.92 -8.75
N SER A 7 64.68 -49.64 -9.56
CA SER A 7 64.84 -49.69 -11.02
C SER A 7 63.81 -48.85 -11.81
N LEU A 8 62.84 -48.20 -11.16
CA LEU A 8 61.77 -47.46 -11.84
C LEU A 8 61.98 -45.93 -11.93
N CYS A 9 63.04 -45.38 -11.33
CA CYS A 9 63.29 -43.92 -11.34
C CYS A 9 64.32 -43.43 -12.36
N GLN A 10 64.77 -44.26 -13.31
CA GLN A 10 65.80 -43.84 -14.29
C GLN A 10 65.35 -43.81 -15.76
N THR A 11 64.06 -44.02 -16.05
CA THR A 11 63.53 -44.01 -17.42
C THR A 11 62.31 -43.11 -17.59
N LEU A 12 62.14 -42.09 -16.75
CA LEU A 12 61.21 -41.00 -17.02
C LEU A 12 61.95 -39.93 -17.83
N SER A 13 61.86 -40.08 -19.16
CA SER A 13 62.28 -39.06 -20.13
C SER A 13 61.77 -37.68 -19.71
N PRO A 14 62.60 -36.61 -19.80
CA PRO A 14 62.18 -35.24 -19.50
C PRO A 14 60.97 -34.80 -20.35
N PHE A 15 60.71 -35.49 -21.46
CA PHE A 15 59.54 -35.28 -22.31
C PHE A 15 58.23 -35.72 -21.63
N ALA A 16 58.25 -36.78 -20.82
CA ALA A 16 57.07 -37.27 -20.11
C ALA A 16 56.67 -36.36 -18.94
N LEU A 17 57.64 -35.75 -18.25
CA LEU A 17 57.39 -34.73 -17.23
C LEU A 17 56.88 -33.41 -17.83
N PHE A 18 57.35 -33.03 -19.03
CA PHE A 18 56.83 -31.86 -19.74
C PHE A 18 55.39 -32.09 -20.26
N CYS A 19 55.08 -33.27 -20.79
CA CYS A 19 53.71 -33.62 -21.19
C CYS A 19 52.75 -33.72 -19.99
N LEU A 20 53.22 -34.17 -18.82
CA LEU A 20 52.40 -34.12 -17.60
C LEU A 20 52.14 -32.67 -17.18
N ALA A 21 53.15 -31.79 -17.20
CA ALA A 21 53.02 -30.38 -16.83
C ALA A 21 52.10 -29.58 -17.80
N VAL A 22 52.10 -29.92 -19.09
CA VAL A 22 51.19 -29.34 -20.10
C VAL A 22 49.76 -29.90 -19.94
N ALA A 23 49.61 -31.15 -19.50
CA ALA A 23 48.29 -31.74 -19.22
C ALA A 23 47.63 -31.19 -17.94
N VAL A 24 48.40 -30.79 -16.90
CA VAL A 24 47.83 -30.14 -15.71
C VAL A 24 47.57 -28.64 -15.89
N SER A 25 48.15 -28.00 -16.90
CA SER A 25 47.89 -26.57 -17.21
C SER A 25 46.71 -26.34 -18.16
N ASN A 26 46.15 -27.40 -18.78
CA ASN A 26 44.96 -27.32 -19.64
C ASN A 26 43.66 -27.85 -18.99
N CYS A 27 43.69 -28.17 -17.69
CA CYS A 27 42.49 -28.41 -16.86
C CYS A 27 42.29 -27.28 -15.83
N SER A 28 42.54 -26.03 -16.22
CA SER A 28 41.91 -24.89 -15.58
C SER A 28 40.71 -24.49 -16.42
N SER A 29 39.70 -25.37 -16.50
CA SER A 29 38.37 -24.86 -16.82
C SER A 29 38.01 -23.97 -15.65
N ASP A 30 38.12 -22.66 -15.83
CA ASP A 30 37.36 -21.68 -15.06
C ASP A 30 35.89 -22.07 -15.22
N SER A 31 35.44 -22.99 -14.37
CA SER A 31 34.02 -23.12 -14.08
C SER A 31 33.69 -21.78 -13.44
N LYS A 32 33.23 -20.83 -14.27
CA LYS A 32 32.50 -19.66 -13.80
C LYS A 32 31.58 -20.20 -12.69
N PRO A 33 31.70 -19.69 -11.45
CA PRO A 33 30.87 -20.18 -10.37
C PRO A 33 29.45 -20.16 -10.89
N SER A 34 28.82 -21.33 -10.96
CA SER A 34 27.45 -21.45 -11.46
C SER A 34 26.66 -20.41 -10.71
N LYS A 35 26.14 -19.39 -11.42
CA LYS A 35 25.29 -18.35 -10.85
C LYS A 35 24.30 -19.08 -9.95
N GLU A 36 24.49 -18.97 -8.64
CA GLU A 36 23.64 -19.66 -7.70
C GLU A 36 22.25 -19.12 -7.98
N ILE A 37 21.36 -19.97 -8.52
CA ILE A 37 20.00 -19.56 -8.87
C ILE A 37 19.35 -19.23 -7.54
N LEU A 38 19.37 -17.94 -7.20
CA LEU A 38 18.85 -17.42 -5.95
C LEU A 38 17.35 -17.68 -5.96
N ARG A 39 16.96 -18.73 -5.23
CA ARG A 39 15.59 -19.24 -5.20
C ARG A 39 14.69 -18.17 -4.59
N SER A 40 13.51 -17.99 -5.18
CA SER A 40 12.45 -17.18 -4.59
C SER A 40 12.18 -17.64 -3.16
N ILE A 41 12.01 -16.70 -2.22
CA ILE A 41 11.74 -17.02 -0.83
C ILE A 41 10.22 -16.96 -0.63
N GLU A 42 9.64 -18.06 -0.18
CA GLU A 42 8.23 -18.13 0.19
C GLU A 42 8.02 -17.56 1.59
N ALA A 43 7.00 -16.72 1.77
CA ALA A 43 6.70 -16.13 3.09
C ALA A 43 5.89 -17.08 3.98
N LEU A 44 6.13 -16.99 5.28
CA LEU A 44 5.31 -17.63 6.31
C LEU A 44 4.29 -16.62 6.87
N PRO A 45 3.03 -17.01 7.13
CA PRO A 45 2.01 -16.10 7.61
C PRO A 45 2.25 -15.79 9.09
N HIS A 46 2.76 -14.60 9.41
CA HIS A 46 2.95 -14.14 10.80
C HIS A 46 2.11 -12.91 11.11
N TRP A 47 1.90 -12.03 10.13
CA TRP A 47 1.20 -10.77 10.30
C TRP A 47 -0.25 -10.91 10.75
N PHE A 48 -0.98 -11.89 10.20
CA PHE A 48 -2.39 -12.12 10.55
C PHE A 48 -2.62 -13.17 11.65
N LYS A 49 -1.56 -13.72 12.25
CA LYS A 49 -1.66 -14.61 13.43
C LYS A 49 -1.89 -13.79 14.70
N VAL A 50 -3.14 -13.34 14.88
CA VAL A 50 -3.58 -12.47 15.96
C VAL A 50 -4.93 -12.94 16.52
N GLU A 51 -5.47 -12.19 17.49
CA GLU A 51 -6.79 -12.48 18.07
C GLU A 51 -7.89 -12.53 17.00
N GLU A 52 -8.89 -13.40 17.20
CA GLU A 52 -9.92 -13.75 16.20
C GLU A 52 -10.64 -12.53 15.60
N ARG A 53 -10.85 -11.49 16.41
CA ARG A 53 -11.50 -10.25 15.98
C ARG A 53 -10.67 -9.39 15.00
N PHE A 54 -9.41 -9.74 14.74
CA PHE A 54 -8.52 -9.05 13.80
C PHE A 54 -7.95 -9.99 12.71
N VAL A 55 -8.26 -11.28 12.79
CA VAL A 55 -7.67 -12.30 11.92
C VAL A 55 -8.16 -12.14 10.48
N SER A 56 -7.27 -12.44 9.53
CA SER A 56 -7.61 -12.56 8.11
C SER A 56 -7.16 -13.95 7.63
N MET A 57 -8.10 -14.71 7.06
CA MET A 57 -7.89 -16.10 6.62
C MET A 57 -8.30 -16.29 5.16
N THR A 58 -7.71 -17.30 4.51
CA THR A 58 -8.15 -17.81 3.21
C THR A 58 -9.51 -18.48 3.33
N SER A 59 -10.15 -18.77 2.19
CA SER A 59 -11.38 -19.59 2.16
C SER A 59 -11.18 -20.99 2.75
N GLY A 60 -9.95 -21.51 2.76
CA GLY A 60 -9.57 -22.79 3.36
C GLY A 60 -9.31 -22.73 4.88
N GLY A 61 -9.43 -21.55 5.52
CA GLY A 61 -9.19 -21.37 6.95
C GLY A 61 -7.71 -21.20 7.33
N GLU A 62 -6.82 -21.02 6.36
CA GLU A 62 -5.40 -20.76 6.61
C GLU A 62 -5.16 -19.26 6.84
N TYR A 63 -4.21 -18.90 7.69
CA TYR A 63 -3.83 -17.50 7.86
C TYR A 63 -3.28 -16.92 6.55
N LEU A 64 -3.77 -15.74 6.18
CA LEU A 64 -3.22 -15.04 5.02
C LEU A 64 -1.77 -14.63 5.24
N VAL A 65 -0.99 -14.64 4.15
CA VAL A 65 0.37 -14.10 4.12
C VAL A 65 0.29 -12.64 3.65
N HIS A 66 0.90 -11.72 4.39
CA HIS A 66 0.96 -10.32 4.00
C HIS A 66 2.22 -10.02 3.17
N PRO A 67 2.13 -9.76 1.86
CA PRO A 67 3.30 -9.62 0.99
C PRO A 67 4.23 -8.47 1.41
N PHE A 68 3.70 -7.41 2.00
CA PHE A 68 4.54 -6.31 2.48
C PHE A 68 5.19 -6.56 3.86
N TYR A 69 4.56 -7.33 4.77
CA TYR A 69 5.04 -7.45 6.16
C TYR A 69 5.72 -8.80 6.43
N ASP A 70 5.23 -9.89 5.84
CA ASP A 70 5.78 -11.23 6.06
C ASP A 70 7.02 -11.50 5.18
N LEU A 71 7.14 -10.85 4.02
CA LEU A 71 8.36 -10.93 3.20
C LEU A 71 9.47 -10.03 3.76
N ALA A 72 10.70 -10.52 3.69
CA ALA A 72 11.89 -9.76 4.05
C ALA A 72 12.42 -8.95 2.84
N PRO A 73 12.59 -7.63 2.97
CA PRO A 73 13.37 -6.84 2.02
C PRO A 73 14.86 -7.09 2.20
N PHE A 74 15.34 -8.25 1.75
CA PHE A 74 16.78 -8.45 1.64
C PHE A 74 17.35 -7.36 0.74
N ALA A 75 18.32 -6.60 1.24
CA ALA A 75 18.99 -5.53 0.52
C ALA A 75 20.49 -5.74 0.69
N HIS A 76 21.23 -5.82 -0.43
CA HIS A 76 22.68 -5.98 -0.41
C HIS A 76 23.33 -4.76 -1.08
N PRO A 77 23.72 -3.73 -0.31
CA PRO A 77 24.16 -2.44 -0.85
C PRO A 77 25.34 -2.53 -1.83
N LYS A 78 26.27 -3.48 -1.62
CA LYS A 78 27.43 -3.68 -2.51
C LYS A 78 27.04 -4.25 -3.87
N GLU A 79 26.00 -5.08 -3.90
CA GLU A 79 25.51 -5.70 -5.14
C GLU A 79 24.35 -4.92 -5.75
N LEU A 80 23.93 -3.82 -5.12
CA LEU A 80 22.74 -3.04 -5.46
C LEU A 80 21.51 -3.92 -5.69
N SER A 81 21.39 -5.00 -4.92
CA SER A 81 20.32 -5.96 -5.10
C SER A 81 19.34 -5.91 -3.96
N LEU A 82 18.08 -6.18 -4.28
CA LEU A 82 16.99 -6.16 -3.31
C LEU A 82 15.92 -7.21 -3.63
N ASN A 83 15.13 -7.55 -2.62
CA ASN A 83 13.91 -8.34 -2.77
C ASN A 83 12.71 -7.46 -3.10
N PHE A 84 11.86 -7.94 -4.01
CA PHE A 84 10.61 -7.31 -4.37
C PHE A 84 9.47 -8.34 -4.46
N TYR A 85 8.24 -7.86 -4.29
CA TYR A 85 7.01 -8.59 -4.57
C TYR A 85 6.39 -8.05 -5.86
N VAL A 86 5.96 -8.95 -6.76
CA VAL A 86 5.38 -8.59 -8.06
C VAL A 86 3.95 -8.09 -7.85
N LEU A 87 3.64 -6.89 -8.34
CA LEU A 87 2.28 -6.35 -8.37
C LEU A 87 1.65 -6.52 -9.75
N THR A 88 2.29 -5.96 -10.77
CA THR A 88 1.77 -5.95 -12.14
C THR A 88 2.81 -6.57 -13.06
N PRO A 89 2.56 -7.77 -13.63
CA PRO A 89 3.44 -8.36 -14.61
C PRO A 89 3.59 -7.48 -15.86
N VAL A 90 4.74 -7.60 -16.51
CA VAL A 90 4.96 -7.09 -17.87
C VAL A 90 3.85 -7.55 -18.81
N ASP A 91 3.42 -6.66 -19.72
CA ASP A 91 2.36 -6.91 -20.71
C ASP A 91 1.01 -7.31 -20.09
N SER A 92 0.81 -7.06 -18.79
CA SER A 92 -0.49 -7.25 -18.15
C SER A 92 -1.55 -6.32 -18.78
N PRO A 93 -2.78 -6.80 -19.02
CA PRO A 93 -3.90 -5.95 -19.43
C PRO A 93 -4.47 -5.11 -18.28
N HIS A 94 -4.05 -5.36 -17.04
CA HIS A 94 -4.57 -4.69 -15.85
C HIS A 94 -3.43 -4.20 -14.96
N ALA A 95 -3.65 -3.07 -14.30
CA ALA A 95 -2.80 -2.57 -13.23
C ALA A 95 -3.32 -3.06 -11.88
N TYR A 96 -2.40 -3.48 -11.02
CA TYR A 96 -2.71 -3.92 -9.66
C TYR A 96 -1.92 -3.12 -8.64
N SER A 97 -2.53 -2.92 -7.47
CA SER A 97 -1.91 -2.33 -6.29
C SER A 97 -2.09 -3.27 -5.10
N LEU A 98 -1.43 -2.95 -3.98
CA LEU A 98 -1.53 -3.68 -2.73
C LEU A 98 -2.26 -2.82 -1.69
N ASP A 99 -3.30 -3.36 -1.07
CA ASP A 99 -3.87 -2.76 0.13
C ASP A 99 -3.05 -3.18 1.36
N LEU A 100 -2.40 -2.22 2.02
CA LEU A 100 -1.55 -2.47 3.19
C LEU A 100 -2.30 -2.96 4.43
N VAL A 101 -3.61 -2.76 4.49
CA VAL A 101 -4.42 -3.18 5.64
C VAL A 101 -4.77 -4.67 5.55
N SER A 102 -5.27 -5.11 4.39
CA SER A 102 -5.65 -6.50 4.12
C SER A 102 -4.51 -7.37 3.60
N GLY A 103 -3.43 -6.77 3.09
CA GLY A 103 -2.35 -7.48 2.40
C GLY A 103 -2.76 -8.09 1.08
N GLN A 104 -3.94 -7.76 0.55
CA GLN A 104 -4.45 -8.31 -0.71
C GLN A 104 -4.17 -7.35 -1.88
N SER A 105 -3.81 -7.94 -3.02
CA SER A 105 -3.73 -7.21 -4.27
C SER A 105 -5.14 -6.91 -4.80
N TYR A 106 -5.31 -5.76 -5.42
CA TYR A 106 -6.55 -5.39 -6.10
C TYR A 106 -6.24 -4.66 -7.41
N LYS A 107 -7.15 -4.81 -8.37
CA LYS A 107 -7.07 -4.12 -9.65
C LYS A 107 -7.38 -2.63 -9.47
N THR A 108 -6.50 -1.78 -9.99
CA THR A 108 -6.73 -0.32 -10.02
C THR A 108 -7.44 0.11 -11.29
N HIS A 109 -7.02 -0.41 -12.46
CA HIS A 109 -7.62 -0.10 -13.75
C HIS A 109 -7.23 -1.13 -14.82
N SER A 110 -7.98 -1.17 -15.93
CA SER A 110 -7.56 -1.87 -17.15
C SER A 110 -6.74 -0.93 -18.01
N TYR A 111 -5.64 -1.44 -18.57
CA TYR A 111 -4.87 -0.75 -19.60
C TYR A 111 -5.59 -0.76 -20.94
N CYS A 112 -5.16 0.16 -21.81
CA CYS A 112 -5.71 0.36 -23.14
C CYS A 112 -4.78 1.23 -23.98
N ASP A 113 -5.01 1.22 -25.28
CA ASP A 113 -4.36 2.11 -26.24
C ASP A 113 -4.59 3.59 -25.91
N GLN A 114 -3.51 4.33 -25.68
CA GLN A 114 -3.54 5.77 -25.43
C GLN A 114 -2.37 6.50 -26.10
N ASN A 115 -2.60 7.74 -26.51
CA ASN A 115 -1.52 8.60 -26.99
C ASN A 115 -0.71 9.15 -25.81
N ASP A 116 0.59 9.37 -26.02
CA ASP A 116 1.42 10.08 -25.05
C ASP A 116 0.96 11.55 -24.95
N VAL A 117 0.45 11.94 -23.78
CA VAL A 117 -0.05 13.28 -23.52
C VAL A 117 1.05 14.35 -23.60
N TRP A 118 2.32 13.94 -23.44
CA TRP A 118 3.48 14.83 -23.54
C TRP A 118 3.95 15.01 -24.98
N GLY A 119 3.43 14.23 -25.93
CA GLY A 119 3.79 14.31 -27.35
C GLY A 119 5.24 13.94 -27.66
N LYS A 120 5.96 13.29 -26.73
CA LYS A 120 7.37 12.90 -26.90
C LYS A 120 7.49 11.55 -27.59
N TYR A 121 6.52 10.68 -27.40
CA TYR A 121 6.45 9.38 -28.07
C TYR A 121 5.33 9.38 -29.12
N GLY A 122 5.71 9.17 -30.38
CA GLY A 122 4.79 9.33 -31.52
C GLY A 122 3.81 8.16 -31.75
N ARG A 123 3.96 7.04 -31.03
CA ARG A 123 3.07 5.87 -31.13
C ARG A 123 2.17 5.78 -29.90
N LYS A 124 1.20 4.86 -29.96
CA LYS A 124 0.35 4.56 -28.80
C LYS A 124 1.12 3.79 -27.73
N VAL A 125 0.77 4.07 -26.49
CA VAL A 125 1.17 3.36 -25.28
C VAL A 125 -0.02 2.53 -24.84
N ASN A 126 0.17 1.26 -24.48
CA ASN A 126 -0.93 0.40 -24.07
C ASN A 126 -0.62 -0.35 -22.78
N ARG A 127 0.35 -1.26 -22.83
CA ARG A 127 0.67 -2.20 -21.74
C ARG A 127 2.04 -1.94 -21.13
N PRO A 128 2.26 -2.34 -19.86
CA PRO A 128 3.52 -2.09 -19.19
C PRO A 128 4.66 -2.84 -19.88
N PRO A 129 5.76 -2.17 -20.28
CA PRO A 129 6.92 -2.80 -20.91
C PRO A 129 7.88 -3.44 -19.88
N TYR A 130 7.46 -3.50 -18.62
CA TYR A 130 8.23 -3.99 -17.49
C TYR A 130 7.28 -4.58 -16.44
N THR A 131 7.84 -5.33 -15.49
CA THR A 131 7.10 -5.78 -14.31
C THR A 131 7.17 -4.69 -13.22
N THR A 132 6.04 -4.31 -12.65
CA THR A 132 6.00 -3.43 -11.46
C THR A 132 5.95 -4.28 -10.20
N GLY A 133 6.73 -3.90 -9.21
CA GLY A 133 6.73 -4.50 -7.89
C GLY A 133 6.91 -3.49 -6.77
N ILE A 134 6.85 -3.99 -5.54
CA ILE A 134 7.11 -3.23 -4.32
C ILE A 134 8.21 -3.89 -3.51
N ILE A 135 8.91 -3.09 -2.72
CA ILE A 135 9.90 -3.56 -1.76
C ILE A 135 9.18 -3.84 -0.43
N PRO A 136 9.16 -5.09 0.07
CA PRO A 136 8.54 -5.41 1.35
C PRO A 136 9.06 -4.52 2.49
N ARG A 137 8.21 -4.14 3.44
CA ARG A 137 8.56 -3.36 4.64
C ARG A 137 9.24 -2.01 4.41
N LEU A 138 9.35 -1.52 3.19
CA LEU A 138 9.92 -0.22 2.89
C LEU A 138 8.82 0.69 2.36
N LEU A 139 8.45 1.70 3.15
CA LEU A 139 7.61 2.78 2.66
C LEU A 139 8.48 3.87 2.01
N ASP A 140 7.94 4.53 1.00
CA ASP A 140 8.49 5.73 0.40
C ASP A 140 8.20 6.99 1.25
N SER A 141 8.63 8.16 0.74
CA SER A 141 8.41 9.46 1.38
C SER A 141 6.93 9.89 1.44
N TRP A 142 6.03 9.19 0.73
CA TRP A 142 4.58 9.40 0.76
C TRP A 142 3.87 8.42 1.70
N GLY A 143 4.61 7.51 2.32
CA GLY A 143 4.07 6.46 3.16
C GLY A 143 3.28 5.41 2.37
N GLN A 144 3.68 5.15 1.12
CA GLN A 144 3.24 4.04 0.26
C GLN A 144 4.36 3.01 0.14
N PRO A 145 4.08 1.75 -0.22
CA PRO A 145 5.15 0.78 -0.50
C PRO A 145 6.10 1.31 -1.58
N GLN A 146 7.42 1.26 -1.32
CA GLN A 146 8.42 1.72 -2.28
C GLN A 146 8.35 0.87 -3.55
N GLU A 147 8.04 1.52 -4.67
CA GLU A 147 7.91 0.88 -5.97
C GLU A 147 9.26 0.64 -6.66
N ILE A 148 9.28 -0.39 -7.51
CA ILE A 148 10.37 -0.73 -8.42
C ILE A 148 9.78 -1.24 -9.74
N ILE A 149 10.42 -0.89 -10.86
CA ILE A 149 10.17 -1.52 -12.17
C ILE A 149 11.32 -2.46 -12.52
N ILE A 150 10.99 -3.64 -13.03
CA ILE A 150 11.93 -4.72 -13.30
C ILE A 150 11.84 -5.15 -14.76
N PHE A 151 12.99 -5.21 -15.42
CA PHE A 151 13.16 -5.77 -16.77
C PHE A 151 13.72 -7.19 -16.72
N GLY A 152 13.20 -8.07 -17.58
CA GLY A 152 13.66 -9.44 -17.75
C GLY A 152 12.72 -10.51 -17.20
N ARG A 153 12.97 -11.75 -17.63
CA ARG A 153 12.18 -12.98 -17.35
C ARG A 153 10.68 -12.79 -17.55
N GLU A 154 10.30 -12.19 -18.68
CA GLU A 154 8.90 -11.82 -18.96
C GLU A 154 7.94 -13.02 -18.85
N ASP A 155 8.28 -14.13 -19.51
CA ASP A 155 7.47 -15.35 -19.49
C ASP A 155 7.27 -15.91 -18.08
N PHE A 156 8.29 -15.80 -17.23
CA PHE A 156 8.20 -16.22 -15.83
C PHE A 156 7.21 -15.35 -15.06
N TYR A 157 7.36 -14.02 -15.11
CA TYR A 157 6.51 -13.09 -14.37
C TYR A 157 5.04 -13.13 -14.81
N LYS A 158 4.77 -13.39 -16.10
CA LYS A 158 3.39 -13.57 -16.62
C LYS A 158 2.66 -14.78 -16.01
N THR A 159 3.39 -15.79 -15.53
CA THR A 159 2.83 -17.04 -14.98
C THR A 159 2.70 -17.07 -13.46
N LEU A 160 3.20 -16.03 -12.76
CA LEU A 160 3.11 -15.93 -11.29
C LEU A 160 1.72 -15.75 -10.66
N PRO A 161 0.62 -15.35 -11.34
CA PRO A 161 -0.67 -15.11 -10.69
C PRO A 161 -1.27 -16.30 -9.92
N SER A 162 -0.65 -17.48 -9.92
CA SER A 162 -1.21 -18.73 -9.36
C SER A 162 -0.33 -19.40 -8.30
N ALA A 163 0.68 -18.72 -7.75
CA ALA A 163 1.70 -19.30 -6.87
C ALA A 163 1.73 -18.61 -5.48
N PRO A 164 2.25 -19.28 -4.42
CA PRO A 164 2.29 -18.70 -3.08
C PRO A 164 3.07 -17.38 -3.05
N VAL A 165 2.78 -16.55 -2.06
CA VAL A 165 3.40 -15.22 -1.89
C VAL A 165 4.91 -15.37 -1.73
N ARG A 166 5.64 -14.84 -2.72
CA ARG A 166 7.10 -14.99 -2.84
C ARG A 166 7.78 -13.65 -3.05
N SER A 167 9.00 -13.53 -2.54
CA SER A 167 9.92 -12.48 -2.97
C SER A 167 10.80 -12.95 -4.12
N HIS A 168 11.09 -12.00 -5.00
CA HIS A 168 11.99 -12.13 -6.14
C HIS A 168 13.16 -11.17 -5.96
N ARG A 169 14.31 -11.48 -6.54
CA ARG A 169 15.50 -10.63 -6.43
C ARG A 169 15.63 -9.76 -7.68
N ALA A 170 15.88 -8.48 -7.51
CA ALA A 170 16.23 -7.56 -8.57
C ALA A 170 17.60 -6.94 -8.30
N ARG A 171 18.33 -6.61 -9.36
CA ARG A 171 19.53 -5.77 -9.30
C ARG A 171 19.18 -4.38 -9.79
N VAL A 172 19.35 -3.38 -8.95
CA VAL A 172 19.07 -1.98 -9.25
C VAL A 172 20.15 -1.43 -10.17
N VAL A 173 19.72 -0.84 -11.29
CA VAL A 173 20.59 -0.25 -12.31
C VAL A 173 20.38 1.26 -12.42
N GLY A 174 19.35 1.80 -11.76
CA GLY A 174 19.09 3.24 -11.72
C GLY A 174 17.83 3.58 -10.94
N GLY A 175 17.41 4.83 -11.06
CA GLY A 175 16.10 5.29 -10.63
C GLY A 175 15.65 6.47 -11.48
N VAL A 176 14.35 6.76 -11.45
CA VAL A 176 13.77 7.96 -12.06
C VAL A 176 13.09 8.80 -10.99
N ILE A 177 13.20 10.12 -11.09
CA ILE A 177 12.44 11.06 -10.24
C ILE A 177 11.06 11.18 -10.86
N ASP A 178 10.13 10.41 -10.32
CA ASP A 178 8.74 10.41 -10.75
C ASP A 178 7.95 11.46 -9.96
N GLN A 179 7.23 12.29 -10.70
CA GLN A 179 6.48 13.41 -10.13
C GLN A 179 4.99 13.29 -10.42
N TYR A 180 4.19 13.51 -9.39
CA TYR A 180 2.72 13.47 -9.45
C TYR A 180 2.11 14.84 -9.16
N CYS A 181 1.12 15.21 -9.96
CA CYS A 181 0.32 16.40 -9.81
C CYS A 181 -1.03 16.05 -9.16
N LYS A 182 -1.16 16.33 -7.86
CA LYS A 182 -2.38 16.05 -7.10
C LYS A 182 -3.57 16.87 -7.63
N LYS A 183 -3.42 18.20 -7.66
CA LYS A 183 -4.45 19.16 -8.07
C LYS A 183 -4.02 19.95 -9.31
N ILE A 184 -4.80 19.84 -10.37
CA ILE A 184 -4.53 20.48 -11.67
C ILE A 184 -5.18 21.87 -11.71
N PRO A 185 -4.53 22.87 -12.35
CA PRO A 185 -3.26 22.81 -13.07
C PRO A 185 -2.01 22.89 -12.17
N CYS A 186 -1.01 22.04 -12.43
CA CYS A 186 0.31 22.13 -11.78
C CYS A 186 1.27 23.02 -12.56
N SER A 187 0.97 24.33 -12.59
CA SER A 187 1.76 25.35 -13.29
C SER A 187 3.07 25.73 -12.56
N GLY A 188 3.20 25.38 -11.27
CA GLY A 188 4.39 25.66 -10.45
C GLY A 188 5.14 24.40 -10.01
N ARG A 189 6.46 24.51 -9.76
CA ARG A 189 7.31 23.39 -9.29
C ARG A 189 6.82 22.80 -7.96
N ASN A 190 6.27 23.63 -7.08
CA ASN A 190 5.85 23.26 -5.72
C ASN A 190 4.55 22.44 -5.69
N LEU A 191 3.92 22.24 -6.85
CA LEU A 191 2.68 21.47 -7.00
C LEU A 191 2.93 20.03 -7.47
N TRP A 192 4.19 19.66 -7.67
CA TRP A 192 4.63 18.34 -8.09
C TRP A 192 5.27 17.61 -6.92
N ASP A 193 4.53 16.66 -6.37
CA ASP A 193 5.08 15.74 -5.38
C ASP A 193 6.08 14.82 -6.07
N SER A 194 7.25 14.60 -5.47
CA SER A 194 8.32 13.79 -6.07
C SER A 194 8.62 12.56 -5.22
N HIS A 195 8.88 11.43 -5.87
CA HIS A 195 9.50 10.26 -5.27
C HIS A 195 10.50 9.61 -6.25
N VAL A 196 11.27 8.65 -5.76
CA VAL A 196 12.19 7.87 -6.59
C VAL A 196 11.53 6.55 -6.94
N LEU A 197 11.32 6.29 -8.22
CA LEU A 197 10.97 4.98 -8.74
C LEU A 197 12.26 4.23 -9.09
N LEU A 198 12.51 3.11 -8.43
CA LEU A 198 13.71 2.31 -8.71
C LEU A 198 13.56 1.58 -10.05
N VAL A 199 14.68 1.46 -10.77
CA VAL A 199 14.77 0.70 -12.02
C VAL A 199 15.75 -0.43 -11.83
N GLY A 200 15.30 -1.66 -12.05
CA GLY A 200 16.09 -2.86 -11.88
C GLY A 200 15.95 -3.86 -13.04
N VAL A 201 16.83 -4.86 -13.01
CA VAL A 201 16.80 -6.01 -13.91
C VAL A 201 16.75 -7.30 -13.09
N ASP A 202 16.15 -8.34 -13.65
CA ASP A 202 16.24 -9.68 -13.06
C ASP A 202 17.66 -10.24 -13.26
N PRO A 203 18.40 -10.55 -12.18
CA PRO A 203 19.79 -11.00 -12.28
C PRO A 203 19.94 -12.39 -12.92
N ASN A 204 18.85 -13.13 -13.10
CA ASN A 204 18.84 -14.45 -13.73
C ASN A 204 18.43 -14.40 -15.21
N ASP A 205 18.17 -13.22 -15.77
CA ASP A 205 17.93 -13.07 -17.21
C ASP A 205 19.26 -12.81 -17.95
N PRO A 206 19.73 -13.75 -18.80
CA PRO A 206 20.97 -13.59 -19.54
C PRO A 206 21.03 -12.32 -20.41
N LYS A 207 19.88 -11.80 -20.86
CA LYS A 207 19.80 -10.57 -21.66
C LYS A 207 20.36 -9.36 -20.91
N TYR A 208 20.28 -9.35 -19.57
CA TYR A 208 20.64 -8.20 -18.74
C TYR A 208 21.88 -8.44 -17.87
N ASP A 209 22.66 -9.49 -18.15
CA ASP A 209 23.85 -9.85 -17.37
C ASP A 209 24.90 -8.74 -17.33
N GLU A 210 25.10 -8.05 -18.46
CA GLU A 210 26.11 -6.99 -18.60
C GLU A 210 25.58 -5.58 -18.26
N VAL A 211 24.28 -5.43 -18.02
CA VAL A 211 23.67 -4.13 -17.69
C VAL A 211 24.09 -3.70 -16.30
N LYS A 212 24.93 -2.68 -16.14
CA LYS A 212 25.41 -2.19 -14.84
C LYS A 212 24.70 -0.91 -14.40
N ASN A 213 24.25 -0.12 -15.35
CA ASN A 213 23.62 1.17 -15.10
C ASN A 213 22.42 1.41 -16.03
N LEU A 214 21.75 2.55 -15.85
CA LEU A 214 20.54 2.89 -16.61
C LEU A 214 20.82 3.10 -18.10
N GLU A 215 22.01 3.57 -18.48
CA GLU A 215 22.39 3.76 -19.88
C GLU A 215 22.54 2.42 -20.60
N ASP A 216 23.25 1.47 -19.99
CA ASP A 216 23.38 0.11 -20.54
C ASP A 216 21.99 -0.54 -20.73
N LEU A 217 21.03 -0.25 -19.84
CA LEU A 217 19.68 -0.77 -19.96
C LEU A 217 18.94 -0.14 -21.16
N LYS A 218 19.07 1.18 -21.34
CA LYS A 218 18.43 1.93 -22.42
C LYS A 218 18.89 1.48 -23.80
N ASP A 219 20.13 1.03 -23.94
CA ASP A 219 20.65 0.46 -25.18
C ASP A 219 19.93 -0.85 -25.58
N LEU A 220 19.27 -1.53 -24.64
CA LEU A 220 18.62 -2.83 -24.85
C LEU A 220 17.08 -2.77 -24.92
N ILE A 221 16.47 -1.62 -24.66
CA ILE A 221 15.01 -1.46 -24.56
C ILE A 221 14.52 -0.18 -25.24
N ASP A 222 13.24 -0.14 -25.60
CA ASP A 222 12.59 1.10 -26.08
C ASP A 222 12.34 2.04 -24.89
N TRP A 223 13.38 2.75 -24.45
CA TRP A 223 13.27 3.72 -23.35
C TRP A 223 12.25 4.84 -23.62
N PRO A 224 12.13 5.39 -24.84
CA PRO A 224 11.04 6.31 -25.16
C PRO A 224 9.64 5.75 -24.84
N TYR A 225 9.36 4.49 -25.19
CA TYR A 225 8.10 3.83 -24.84
C TYR A 225 7.97 3.65 -23.32
N VAL A 226 9.04 3.23 -22.63
CA VAL A 226 9.06 3.08 -21.15
C VAL A 226 8.74 4.40 -20.45
N ALA A 227 9.42 5.49 -20.84
CA ALA A 227 9.20 6.81 -20.28
C ALA A 227 7.77 7.30 -20.54
N ALA A 228 7.27 7.11 -21.77
CA ALA A 228 5.88 7.43 -22.09
C ALA A 228 4.89 6.59 -21.25
N PHE A 229 5.18 5.31 -21.02
CA PHE A 229 4.35 4.46 -20.17
C PHE A 229 4.35 4.89 -18.70
N ILE A 230 5.49 5.23 -18.11
CA ILE A 230 5.57 5.74 -16.71
C ILE A 230 4.70 7.00 -16.54
N GLN A 231 4.67 7.86 -17.56
CA GLN A 231 3.98 9.17 -17.53
C GLN A 231 2.49 9.09 -17.87
N ASN A 232 2.03 8.02 -18.54
CA ASN A 232 0.64 7.90 -19.02
C ASN A 232 -0.11 6.69 -18.45
N GLY A 233 0.60 5.62 -18.06
CA GLY A 233 0.01 4.33 -17.66
C GLY A 233 -0.86 4.38 -16.40
N ARG A 234 -0.64 5.36 -15.52
CA ARG A 234 -1.44 5.60 -14.30
C ARG A 234 -2.62 6.56 -14.50
N GLY A 235 -2.86 6.98 -15.73
CA GLY A 235 -3.95 7.89 -16.06
C GLY A 235 -3.57 9.36 -16.00
N ARG A 236 -4.50 10.18 -16.49
CA ARG A 236 -4.42 11.63 -16.58
C ARG A 236 -5.74 12.24 -16.11
N LYS A 237 -5.81 13.56 -15.89
CA LYS A 237 -7.13 14.18 -15.67
C LYS A 237 -7.83 14.25 -17.02
N VAL A 238 -8.94 13.55 -17.13
CA VAL A 238 -9.73 13.48 -18.36
C VAL A 238 -10.55 14.77 -18.49
N GLY A 239 -10.35 15.50 -19.59
CA GLY A 239 -11.07 16.72 -19.96
C GLY A 239 -11.74 16.55 -21.34
N ARG A 240 -12.19 17.65 -21.98
CA ARG A 240 -12.78 17.59 -23.33
C ARG A 240 -11.75 17.29 -24.45
N ASP A 241 -10.46 17.55 -24.21
CA ASP A 241 -9.36 17.41 -25.19
C ASP A 241 -8.44 16.20 -24.89
N LEU A 242 -7.12 16.32 -25.13
CA LEU A 242 -6.05 15.32 -24.90
C LEU A 242 -5.86 14.88 -23.42
N GLY A 243 -6.65 15.43 -22.49
CA GLY A 243 -6.46 15.31 -21.05
C GLY A 243 -5.21 16.06 -20.57
N VAL A 244 -5.16 16.37 -19.27
CA VAL A 244 -4.03 17.09 -18.68
C VAL A 244 -3.11 16.09 -17.97
N PRO A 245 -1.78 16.09 -18.24
CA PRO A 245 -0.86 15.15 -17.63
C PRO A 245 -0.88 15.26 -16.10
N ALA A 246 -0.90 14.11 -15.44
CA ALA A 246 -0.81 14.01 -13.99
C ALA A 246 0.56 13.50 -13.51
N TYR A 247 1.33 12.86 -14.39
CA TYR A 247 2.63 12.25 -14.07
C TYR A 247 3.71 12.72 -15.02
N ARG A 248 4.93 12.89 -14.52
CA ARG A 248 6.12 13.20 -15.33
C ARG A 248 7.39 12.63 -14.72
N ILE A 249 8.37 12.38 -15.58
CA ILE A 249 9.75 12.09 -15.16
C ILE A 249 10.50 13.42 -15.13
N ALA A 250 10.98 13.82 -13.95
CA ALA A 250 11.74 15.04 -13.77
C ALA A 250 13.25 14.86 -14.00
N GLY A 251 13.74 13.62 -13.88
CA GLY A 251 15.13 13.30 -14.10
C GLY A 251 15.45 11.85 -13.77
N GLU A 252 16.71 11.49 -13.99
CA GLU A 252 17.23 10.14 -13.76
C GLU A 252 18.29 10.19 -12.65
N VAL A 253 18.45 9.07 -11.95
CA VAL A 253 19.32 8.94 -10.80
C VAL A 253 20.17 7.69 -10.97
N GLN A 254 21.47 7.82 -10.76
CA GLN A 254 22.41 6.68 -10.79
C GLN A 254 22.03 5.62 -9.74
N ALA A 255 22.31 4.36 -10.04
CA ALA A 255 21.91 3.19 -9.26
C ALA A 255 22.21 3.32 -7.76
N GLU A 256 23.48 3.61 -7.41
CA GLU A 256 23.89 3.73 -6.00
C GLU A 256 23.16 4.86 -5.27
N LYS A 257 22.98 6.01 -5.95
CA LYS A 257 22.33 7.18 -5.36
C LYS A 257 20.84 6.94 -5.18
N ALA A 258 20.18 6.32 -6.16
CA ALA A 258 18.77 5.94 -6.07
C ALA A 258 18.55 4.94 -4.93
N PHE A 259 19.35 3.87 -4.90
CA PHE A 259 19.29 2.84 -3.86
C PHE A 259 19.50 3.41 -2.46
N ARG A 260 20.57 4.19 -2.25
CA ARG A 260 20.83 4.81 -0.94
C ARG A 260 19.74 5.81 -0.56
N TYR A 261 19.20 6.56 -1.52
CA TYR A 261 18.13 7.53 -1.27
C TYR A 261 16.87 6.84 -0.73
N VAL A 262 16.39 5.79 -1.40
CA VAL A 262 15.14 5.11 -0.97
C VAL A 262 15.30 4.42 0.38
N ILE A 263 16.46 3.81 0.67
CA ILE A 263 16.72 3.18 1.97
C ILE A 263 16.83 4.23 3.08
N LYS A 264 17.45 5.39 2.80
CA LYS A 264 17.68 6.44 3.80
C LYS A 264 16.44 7.30 4.07
N ASN A 265 15.66 7.62 3.05
CA ASN A 265 14.53 8.54 3.15
C ASN A 265 13.18 7.83 3.21
N GLY A 266 13.15 6.54 2.90
CA GLY A 266 12.00 5.68 3.16
C GLY A 266 11.93 5.25 4.63
N HIS A 267 10.80 4.68 5.01
CA HIS A 267 10.60 4.08 6.32
C HIS A 267 10.70 2.57 6.22
N TYR A 268 11.80 2.02 6.74
CA TYR A 268 12.01 0.58 6.81
C TYR A 268 11.47 0.03 8.13
N PHE A 269 10.51 -0.89 8.06
CA PHE A 269 9.95 -1.52 9.25
C PHE A 269 10.82 -2.68 9.74
N GLU A 270 11.34 -2.53 10.95
CA GLU A 270 11.97 -3.64 11.68
C GLU A 270 10.92 -4.61 12.26
N PHE A 271 11.30 -5.84 12.56
CA PHE A 271 10.36 -6.86 13.07
C PHE A 271 9.72 -6.46 14.41
N ASP A 272 10.49 -5.90 15.34
CA ASP A 272 9.98 -5.46 16.64
C ASP A 272 9.08 -4.23 16.52
N GLU A 273 9.38 -3.36 15.55
CA GLU A 273 8.54 -2.21 15.21
C GLU A 273 7.19 -2.69 14.66
N LEU A 274 7.18 -3.62 13.70
CA LEU A 274 5.95 -4.22 13.15
C LEU A 274 5.08 -4.85 14.25
N LYS A 275 5.70 -5.59 15.16
CA LYS A 275 5.00 -6.20 16.29
C LYS A 275 4.36 -5.13 17.19
N SER A 276 5.11 -4.07 17.49
CA SER A 276 4.66 -2.96 18.35
C SER A 276 3.53 -2.17 17.68
N LEU A 277 3.69 -1.79 16.40
CA LEU A 277 2.70 -1.15 15.55
C LEU A 277 1.37 -1.90 15.60
N ARG A 278 1.40 -3.20 15.27
CA ARG A 278 0.20 -4.06 15.25
C ARG A 278 -0.50 -4.11 16.61
N GLN A 279 0.25 -4.39 17.67
CA GLN A 279 -0.31 -4.51 19.02
C GLN A 279 -0.91 -3.19 19.53
N ASN A 280 -0.23 -2.06 19.28
CA ASN A 280 -0.71 -0.75 19.69
C ASN A 280 -1.96 -0.35 18.91
N CYS A 281 -2.00 -0.62 17.61
CA CYS A 281 -3.19 -0.36 16.80
C CYS A 281 -4.39 -1.21 17.22
N HIS A 282 -4.22 -2.51 17.45
CA HIS A 282 -5.31 -3.37 17.93
C HIS A 282 -5.90 -2.88 19.26
N LYS A 283 -5.03 -2.54 20.22
CA LYS A 283 -5.45 -1.96 21.50
C LYS A 283 -6.18 -0.62 21.33
N LEU A 284 -5.74 0.22 20.38
CA LEU A 284 -6.41 1.49 20.08
C LEU A 284 -7.80 1.27 19.46
N TYR A 285 -7.93 0.30 18.56
CA TYR A 285 -9.22 -0.09 17.97
C TYR A 285 -10.19 -0.66 19.01
N ASP A 286 -9.69 -1.50 19.91
CA ASP A 286 -10.46 -2.00 21.06
C ASP A 286 -10.93 -0.82 21.92
N TYR A 287 -10.01 0.05 22.35
CA TYR A 287 -10.35 1.23 23.14
C TYR A 287 -11.44 2.09 22.49
N LEU A 288 -11.31 2.37 21.18
CA LEU A 288 -12.30 3.15 20.44
C LEU A 288 -13.67 2.44 20.41
N TRP A 289 -13.71 1.16 20.06
CA TRP A 289 -14.94 0.37 19.97
C TRP A 289 -15.62 0.21 21.33
N ASP A 290 -14.90 -0.28 22.33
CA ASP A 290 -15.44 -0.56 23.66
C ASP A 290 -15.98 0.70 24.33
N THR A 291 -15.24 1.82 24.21
CA THR A 291 -15.69 3.10 24.78
C THR A 291 -16.94 3.60 24.06
N SER A 292 -17.03 3.41 22.73
CA SER A 292 -18.24 3.78 21.98
C SER A 292 -19.47 2.98 22.42
N LEU A 293 -19.31 1.67 22.72
CA LEU A 293 -20.39 0.83 23.24
C LEU A 293 -20.85 1.30 24.63
N LEU A 294 -19.91 1.67 25.50
CA LEU A 294 -20.23 2.26 26.80
C LEU A 294 -21.00 3.58 26.67
N VAL A 295 -20.60 4.46 25.75
CA VAL A 295 -21.32 5.71 25.47
C VAL A 295 -22.75 5.42 25.01
N ARG A 296 -22.94 4.50 24.05
CA ARG A 296 -24.27 4.08 23.60
C ARG A 296 -25.12 3.55 24.76
N LYS A 297 -24.56 2.69 25.60
CA LYS A 297 -25.24 2.13 26.76
C LYS A 297 -25.61 3.20 27.80
N ASN A 298 -24.72 4.15 28.07
CA ASN A 298 -24.99 5.28 28.97
C ASN A 298 -26.13 6.16 28.46
N ILE A 299 -26.16 6.49 27.16
CA ILE A 299 -27.26 7.25 26.54
C ILE A 299 -28.57 6.48 26.68
N ALA A 300 -28.53 5.15 26.48
CA ALA A 300 -29.69 4.28 26.63
C ALA A 300 -30.24 4.23 28.06
N GLU A 301 -29.36 4.17 29.05
CA GLU A 301 -29.70 4.03 30.46
C GLU A 301 -30.00 5.37 31.14
N GLN A 302 -29.65 6.52 30.56
CA GLN A 302 -30.10 7.83 31.07
C GLN A 302 -31.63 7.96 31.12
N GLY A 303 -32.38 7.12 30.38
CA GLY A 303 -33.83 6.99 30.48
C GLY A 303 -34.35 6.01 31.55
N LYS A 304 -33.46 5.28 32.25
CA LYS A 304 -33.80 4.29 33.29
C LYS A 304 -32.90 4.54 34.51
N GLN A 305 -33.46 5.16 35.55
CA GLN A 305 -32.72 5.43 36.79
C GLN A 305 -32.00 4.18 37.31
N ASP A 306 -30.74 4.42 37.68
CA ASP A 306 -29.85 3.64 38.54
C ASP A 306 -29.05 2.45 37.97
N LYS A 307 -27.73 2.63 38.17
CA LYS A 307 -26.62 1.67 38.18
C LYS A 307 -26.11 1.20 36.82
N LEU A 308 -25.13 1.94 36.29
CA LEU A 308 -24.12 1.33 35.43
C LEU A 308 -22.77 1.17 36.14
N SER A 309 -22.26 -0.06 36.07
CA SER A 309 -21.03 -0.54 36.70
C SER A 309 -19.76 0.06 36.09
N ASN A 310 -18.73 0.14 36.93
CA ASN A 310 -17.39 0.61 36.58
C ASN A 310 -16.71 -0.30 35.55
N TYR A 311 -16.50 0.18 34.33
CA TYR A 311 -15.56 -0.41 33.38
C TYR A 311 -14.52 0.63 32.96
N VAL A 312 -13.24 0.37 33.22
CA VAL A 312 -12.12 1.23 32.84
C VAL A 312 -11.16 0.39 31.99
N LYS A 313 -11.16 0.62 30.67
CA LYS A 313 -10.05 0.19 29.81
C LYS A 313 -9.02 1.32 29.79
N THR A 314 -7.91 1.13 30.50
CA THR A 314 -6.77 2.04 30.44
C THR A 314 -6.00 1.78 29.14
N PHE A 315 -5.96 2.76 28.25
CA PHE A 315 -5.07 2.74 27.08
C PHE A 315 -3.92 3.73 27.35
N LYS A 316 -2.67 3.24 27.30
CA LYS A 316 -1.47 4.06 27.55
C LYS A 316 -1.15 4.88 26.31
N LYS A 317 -0.74 6.14 26.47
CA LYS A 317 -0.37 7.02 25.34
C LYS A 317 0.98 6.66 24.68
N THR A 318 1.19 5.44 24.19
CA THR A 318 2.40 5.11 23.43
C THR A 318 2.35 5.65 21.99
N ASN A 319 3.47 6.13 21.46
CA ASN A 319 3.56 6.39 20.02
C ASN A 319 3.37 5.07 19.25
N VAL A 320 2.66 5.11 18.12
CA VAL A 320 2.34 3.88 17.38
C VAL A 320 3.57 3.30 16.69
N ILE A 321 4.52 4.18 16.32
CA ILE A 321 5.75 3.86 15.58
C ILE A 321 6.99 3.84 16.49
N SER A 322 7.00 4.58 17.61
CA SER A 322 8.15 4.60 18.55
C SER A 322 7.81 4.03 19.94
N GLN A 323 8.76 3.33 20.54
CA GLN A 323 8.65 2.73 21.88
C GLN A 323 8.85 3.76 23.01
N GLU A 324 8.08 4.85 23.09
CA GLU A 324 8.19 5.75 24.24
C GLU A 324 6.86 6.25 24.86
N GLU A 325 6.97 6.30 26.19
CA GLU A 325 6.18 6.79 27.33
C GLU A 325 4.75 6.29 27.62
N GLU A 326 4.63 5.77 28.85
CA GLU A 326 3.39 5.45 29.53
C GLU A 326 2.78 6.72 30.13
N VAL A 327 1.74 7.25 29.50
CA VAL A 327 0.84 8.17 30.20
C VAL A 327 -0.47 7.44 30.44
N GLU A 328 -0.72 7.08 31.70
CA GLU A 328 -2.04 6.67 32.15
C GLU A 328 -2.97 7.88 32.07
N THR A 329 -3.97 7.83 31.20
CA THR A 329 -5.09 8.76 31.26
C THR A 329 -6.26 8.07 31.94
N LYS A 330 -6.53 8.46 33.19
CA LYS A 330 -7.80 8.15 33.83
C LYS A 330 -8.89 8.94 33.10
N VAL A 331 -9.74 8.24 32.36
CA VAL A 331 -10.96 8.85 31.82
C VAL A 331 -11.89 9.08 33.01
N GLU A 332 -12.06 10.33 33.41
CA GLU A 332 -13.01 10.69 34.46
C GLU A 332 -14.45 10.37 34.02
N LYS A 333 -15.13 9.60 34.87
CA LYS A 333 -16.51 9.12 34.75
C LYS A 333 -17.54 10.25 34.88
N LYS A 334 -17.63 11.10 33.87
CA LYS A 334 -18.88 11.83 33.65
C LYS A 334 -19.58 11.18 32.47
N THR A 335 -20.89 11.16 32.49
CA THR A 335 -21.75 10.88 31.34
C THR A 335 -21.30 11.75 30.17
N GLN A 336 -20.41 11.22 29.33
CA GLN A 336 -19.93 11.92 28.14
C GLN A 336 -20.85 11.56 26.98
N SER A 337 -21.34 12.57 26.29
CA SER A 337 -22.00 12.41 25.00
C SER A 337 -21.01 11.82 23.97
N PHE A 338 -21.51 11.28 22.86
CA PHE A 338 -20.62 10.76 21.82
C PHE A 338 -19.73 11.86 21.26
N SER A 339 -20.24 13.08 21.12
CA SER A 339 -19.45 14.21 20.64
C SER A 339 -18.28 14.57 21.53
N LYS A 340 -18.47 14.51 22.85
CA LYS A 340 -17.39 14.75 23.80
C LYS A 340 -16.35 13.65 23.75
N PHE A 341 -16.79 12.38 23.76
CA PHE A 341 -15.88 11.25 23.62
C PHE A 341 -15.08 11.33 22.32
N PHE A 342 -15.74 11.58 21.18
CA PHE A 342 -15.07 11.65 19.89
C PHE A 342 -14.10 12.83 19.81
N ALA A 343 -14.46 14.00 20.35
CA ALA A 343 -13.56 15.14 20.43
C ALA A 343 -12.30 14.83 21.25
N ASP A 344 -12.46 14.19 22.41
CA ASP A 344 -11.35 13.80 23.29
C ASP A 344 -10.47 12.72 22.63
N PHE A 345 -11.09 11.71 22.00
CA PHE A 345 -10.41 10.66 21.25
C PHE A 345 -9.62 11.26 20.08
N TYR A 346 -10.25 12.12 19.29
CA TYR A 346 -9.61 12.75 18.15
C TYR A 346 -8.40 13.57 18.58
N LYS A 347 -8.58 14.45 19.57
CA LYS A 347 -7.50 15.31 20.09
C LYS A 347 -6.32 14.50 20.61
N THR A 348 -6.58 13.34 21.22
CA THR A 348 -5.55 12.55 21.89
C THR A 348 -4.91 11.50 20.98
N TYR A 349 -5.70 10.88 20.10
CA TYR A 349 -5.33 9.68 19.35
C TYR A 349 -5.57 9.80 17.84
N GLY A 350 -6.06 10.93 17.33
CA GLY A 350 -6.49 11.07 15.94
C GLY A 350 -5.41 10.75 14.90
N ASP A 351 -4.20 11.29 15.07
CA ASP A 351 -3.07 11.00 14.17
C ASP A 351 -2.66 9.52 14.23
N ARG A 352 -2.65 8.94 15.44
CA ARG A 352 -2.32 7.54 15.68
C ARG A 352 -3.35 6.60 15.04
N PHE A 353 -4.62 6.91 15.21
CA PHE A 353 -5.72 6.18 14.60
C PHE A 353 -5.64 6.22 13.07
N TYR A 354 -5.35 7.40 12.50
CA TYR A 354 -5.16 7.53 11.05
C TYR A 354 -3.99 6.67 10.56
N THR A 355 -2.83 6.72 11.22
CA THR A 355 -1.68 5.86 10.89
C THR A 355 -2.04 4.37 10.98
N CYS A 356 -2.69 3.95 12.08
CA CYS A 356 -3.16 2.58 12.22
C CYS A 356 -4.08 2.18 11.06
N SER A 357 -5.06 3.02 10.72
CA SER A 357 -6.03 2.76 9.65
C SER A 357 -5.43 2.62 8.25
N LYS A 358 -4.16 3.01 8.07
CA LYS A 358 -3.42 2.83 6.82
C LYS A 358 -2.61 1.53 6.77
N LEU A 359 -2.30 0.93 7.93
CA LEU A 359 -1.25 -0.08 8.06
C LEU A 359 -1.69 -1.37 8.75
N VAL A 360 -2.75 -1.33 9.56
CA VAL A 360 -3.13 -2.47 10.43
C VAL A 360 -4.61 -2.76 10.28
N ASN A 361 -4.95 -4.04 10.12
CA ASN A 361 -6.33 -4.48 10.09
C ASN A 361 -7.04 -4.18 11.42
N TYR A 362 -8.24 -3.66 11.34
CA TYR A 362 -8.98 -3.14 12.50
C TYR A 362 -10.10 -4.05 12.97
N SER A 363 -10.52 -5.00 12.13
CA SER A 363 -11.54 -5.98 12.46
C SER A 363 -11.58 -7.14 11.48
N ASN A 364 -12.12 -8.26 11.94
CA ASN A 364 -12.60 -9.35 11.10
C ASN A 364 -14.12 -9.20 10.96
N ILE A 365 -14.58 -8.80 9.77
CA ILE A 365 -16.00 -8.59 9.47
C ILE A 365 -16.85 -9.84 9.73
N ASN A 366 -16.29 -11.04 9.59
CA ASN A 366 -17.02 -12.29 9.83
C ASN A 366 -17.19 -12.60 11.33
N ASN A 367 -16.40 -11.96 12.21
CA ASN A 367 -16.47 -12.13 13.66
C ASN A 367 -17.39 -11.08 14.31
N ASP A 368 -17.26 -9.80 13.93
CA ASP A 368 -18.08 -8.70 14.46
C ASP A 368 -18.31 -7.63 13.37
N GLN A 369 -19.45 -7.72 12.68
CA GLN A 369 -19.84 -6.78 11.62
C GLN A 369 -20.10 -5.37 12.15
N ALA A 370 -20.70 -5.24 13.34
CA ALA A 370 -21.04 -3.94 13.90
C ALA A 370 -19.77 -3.15 14.23
N ARG A 371 -18.77 -3.82 14.81
CA ARG A 371 -17.44 -3.26 15.02
C ARG A 371 -16.78 -2.87 13.71
N HIS A 372 -16.83 -3.75 12.72
CA HIS A 372 -16.24 -3.50 11.41
C HIS A 372 -16.78 -2.19 10.84
N TRP A 373 -18.09 -2.12 10.62
CA TRP A 373 -18.71 -0.95 10.00
C TRP A 373 -18.54 0.32 10.82
N PHE A 374 -18.63 0.25 12.16
CA PHE A 374 -18.35 1.41 13.01
C PHE A 374 -16.94 1.96 12.75
N ILE A 375 -15.91 1.12 12.77
CA ILE A 375 -14.54 1.58 12.53
C ILE A 375 -14.37 2.03 11.07
N THR A 376 -15.01 1.38 10.10
CA THR A 376 -15.00 1.79 8.68
C THR A 376 -15.52 3.22 8.50
N TYR A 377 -16.61 3.59 9.19
CA TYR A 377 -17.13 4.97 9.20
C TYR A 377 -16.21 5.94 9.94
N MET A 378 -15.60 5.50 11.05
CA MET A 378 -14.61 6.32 11.74
C MET A 378 -13.43 6.64 10.80
N GLN A 379 -12.91 5.66 10.07
CA GLN A 379 -11.81 5.86 9.13
C GLN A 379 -12.13 6.87 8.03
N ILE A 380 -13.35 6.84 7.47
CA ILE A 380 -13.66 7.74 6.36
C ILE A 380 -13.67 9.21 6.80
N TYR A 381 -14.10 9.49 8.03
CA TYR A 381 -14.05 10.82 8.61
C TYR A 381 -12.61 11.40 8.56
N TYR A 382 -11.63 10.65 9.07
CA TYR A 382 -10.22 11.06 9.03
C TYR A 382 -9.66 11.14 7.61
N LYS A 383 -10.03 10.20 6.74
CA LYS A 383 -9.58 10.17 5.34
C LYS A 383 -10.05 11.41 4.56
N LEU A 384 -11.29 11.86 4.75
CA LEU A 384 -11.79 13.11 4.16
C LEU A 384 -11.02 14.33 4.67
N GLU A 385 -10.71 14.39 5.97
CA GLU A 385 -9.90 15.48 6.51
C GLU A 385 -8.50 15.53 5.87
N ARG A 386 -7.90 14.37 5.61
CA ARG A 386 -6.59 14.25 4.96
C ARG A 386 -6.63 14.58 3.46
N LEU A 387 -7.80 14.45 2.82
CA LEU A 387 -8.03 14.98 1.47
C LEU A 387 -8.23 16.50 1.45
N GLY A 388 -8.26 17.16 2.61
CA GLY A 388 -8.42 18.61 2.73
C GLY A 388 -9.88 19.06 2.80
N TYR A 389 -10.74 18.25 3.41
CA TYR A 389 -12.11 18.64 3.74
C TYR A 389 -12.27 18.78 5.24
N PHE A 390 -13.34 19.42 5.69
CA PHE A 390 -13.74 19.42 7.10
C PHE A 390 -15.25 19.42 7.18
N TYR A 391 -15.79 18.91 8.27
CA TYR A 391 -17.23 18.94 8.51
C TYR A 391 -17.59 20.17 9.34
N SER A 392 -18.49 21.02 8.83
CA SER A 392 -19.02 22.15 9.59
C SER A 392 -20.33 21.76 10.27
N CYS A 393 -20.32 21.72 11.59
CA CYS A 393 -21.51 21.37 12.38
C CYS A 393 -22.62 22.42 12.31
N ALA A 394 -22.28 23.68 12.09
CA ALA A 394 -23.26 24.75 11.87
C ALA A 394 -24.03 24.56 10.56
N LYS A 395 -23.33 24.17 9.48
CA LYS A 395 -23.91 23.97 8.15
C LYS A 395 -24.37 22.54 7.89
N LYS A 396 -23.99 21.60 8.75
CA LYS A 396 -24.23 20.15 8.62
C LYS A 396 -23.76 19.60 7.27
N ALA A 397 -22.56 19.99 6.85
CA ALA A 397 -22.01 19.64 5.55
C ALA A 397 -20.48 19.54 5.56
N TRP A 398 -19.97 18.65 4.71
CA TRP A 398 -18.54 18.56 4.38
C TRP A 398 -18.14 19.67 3.40
N MET A 399 -17.18 20.49 3.81
CA MET A 399 -16.69 21.64 3.05
C MET A 399 -15.20 21.51 2.76
N ASP A 400 -14.76 22.20 1.72
CA ASP A 400 -13.36 22.25 1.34
C ASP A 400 -12.59 23.07 2.38
N ASN A 401 -11.44 22.56 2.83
CA ASN A 401 -10.51 23.25 3.71
C ASN A 401 -9.32 23.70 2.86
N PRO A 402 -9.29 24.93 2.32
CA PRO A 402 -8.14 25.37 1.54
C PRO A 402 -6.90 25.51 2.44
N ARG A 403 -5.71 25.27 1.89
CA ARG A 403 -4.46 25.63 2.57
C ARG A 403 -4.18 27.13 2.45
N LYS A 404 -3.69 27.72 3.53
CA LYS A 404 -3.11 29.07 3.56
C LYS A 404 -1.76 29.10 2.84
N ALA A 405 -1.24 30.30 2.60
CA ALA A 405 0.06 30.49 1.93
C ALA A 405 1.25 29.85 2.68
N ASP A 406 1.14 29.72 4.01
CA ASP A 406 2.14 29.06 4.86
C ASP A 406 2.03 27.51 4.87
N GLY A 407 1.08 26.95 4.12
CA GLY A 407 0.85 25.51 4.02
C GLY A 407 -0.07 24.93 5.10
N THR A 408 -0.47 25.71 6.11
CA THR A 408 -1.44 25.30 7.13
C THR A 408 -2.87 25.31 6.58
N TRP A 409 -3.78 24.59 7.24
CA TRP A 409 -5.20 24.59 6.85
C TRP A 409 -5.91 25.87 7.29
N THR A 410 -6.92 26.30 6.53
CA THR A 410 -7.71 27.50 6.87
C THR A 410 -8.50 27.30 8.15
N PHE A 411 -9.17 26.16 8.26
CA PHE A 411 -9.96 25.77 9.41
C PHE A 411 -9.23 24.71 10.21
N ASP A 412 -9.20 24.86 11.54
CA ASP A 412 -8.75 23.81 12.45
C ASP A 412 -9.92 22.85 12.73
N PRO A 413 -9.82 21.57 12.31
CA PRO A 413 -10.87 20.60 12.58
C PRO A 413 -11.14 20.39 14.08
N LEU A 414 -10.18 20.66 14.98
CA LEU A 414 -10.39 20.56 16.43
C LEU A 414 -11.36 21.63 16.94
N GLU A 415 -11.26 22.86 16.44
CA GLU A 415 -12.13 23.97 16.84
C GLU A 415 -13.57 23.73 16.37
N GLU A 416 -13.76 23.34 15.12
CA GLU A 416 -15.09 23.04 14.55
C GLU A 416 -15.79 21.92 15.34
N ARG A 417 -15.04 20.85 15.68
CA ARG A 417 -15.56 19.71 16.45
C ARG A 417 -15.98 20.04 17.87
N GLY A 418 -15.27 20.94 18.54
CA GLY A 418 -15.57 21.30 19.93
C GLY A 418 -17.00 21.84 20.13
N SER A 419 -17.63 22.32 19.05
CA SER A 419 -19.00 22.85 19.04
C SER A 419 -20.07 21.84 18.62
N CYS A 420 -19.69 20.64 18.18
CA CYS A 420 -20.61 19.66 17.61
C CYS A 420 -21.42 18.91 18.67
N LYS A 421 -22.71 18.71 18.39
CA LYS A 421 -23.59 17.80 19.13
C LYS A 421 -23.58 16.42 18.49
N ASP A 422 -24.04 15.42 19.23
CA ASP A 422 -24.09 14.02 18.80
C ASP A 422 -24.83 13.87 17.46
N GLU A 423 -25.99 14.52 17.29
CA GLU A 423 -26.77 14.43 16.06
C GLU A 423 -26.06 15.06 14.85
N ALA A 424 -25.26 16.10 15.08
CA ALA A 424 -24.50 16.73 14.00
C ALA A 424 -23.33 15.83 13.55
N LEU A 425 -22.73 15.09 14.48
CA LEU A 425 -21.69 14.11 14.18
C LEU A 425 -22.24 12.85 13.51
N ASP A 426 -23.41 12.35 13.94
CA ASP A 426 -24.07 11.23 13.26
C ASP A 426 -24.28 11.56 11.76
N VAL A 427 -24.78 12.77 11.46
CA VAL A 427 -24.89 13.25 10.08
C VAL A 427 -23.52 13.40 9.40
N ALA A 428 -22.47 13.76 10.14
CA ALA A 428 -21.12 13.87 9.58
C ALA A 428 -20.60 12.53 9.06
N PHE A 429 -20.74 11.47 9.86
CA PHE A 429 -20.30 10.12 9.50
C PHE A 429 -21.10 9.57 8.32
N ASP A 430 -22.42 9.73 8.33
CA ASP A 430 -23.27 9.28 7.22
C ASP A 430 -22.98 10.05 5.92
N SER A 431 -22.96 11.39 5.98
CA SER A 431 -22.73 12.24 4.81
C SER A 431 -21.29 12.20 4.24
N ALA A 432 -20.34 11.58 4.95
CA ALA A 432 -18.98 11.38 4.47
C ALA A 432 -18.96 10.55 3.16
N ILE A 433 -19.80 9.52 3.08
CA ILE A 433 -19.95 8.67 1.89
C ILE A 433 -20.51 9.48 0.72
N THR A 434 -21.50 10.33 0.99
CA THR A 434 -22.06 11.25 0.00
C THR A 434 -20.99 12.20 -0.54
N LYS A 435 -20.14 12.79 0.34
CA LYS A 435 -19.04 13.64 -0.10
C LYS A 435 -18.07 12.89 -1.01
N LEU A 436 -17.65 11.67 -0.64
CA LEU A 436 -16.79 10.85 -1.51
C LEU A 436 -17.45 10.54 -2.87
N THR A 437 -18.76 10.30 -2.89
CA THR A 437 -19.50 10.06 -4.13
C THR A 437 -19.47 11.29 -5.04
N VAL A 438 -19.62 12.49 -4.48
CA VAL A 438 -19.44 13.76 -5.22
C VAL A 438 -18.01 13.89 -5.77
N LEU A 439 -16.99 13.53 -4.97
CA LEU A 439 -15.59 13.55 -5.43
C LEU A 439 -15.33 12.58 -6.57
N LYS A 440 -15.86 11.35 -6.48
CA LYS A 440 -15.81 10.36 -7.56
C LYS A 440 -16.43 10.93 -8.84
N GLN A 441 -17.64 11.48 -8.76
CA GLN A 441 -18.33 12.09 -9.92
C GLN A 441 -17.56 13.27 -10.52
N GLY A 442 -16.79 13.99 -9.71
CA GLY A 442 -15.87 15.06 -10.15
C GLY A 442 -14.54 14.59 -10.73
N ASN A 443 -14.28 13.27 -10.80
CA ASN A 443 -12.96 12.70 -11.08
C ASN A 443 -11.87 13.28 -10.15
N GLU A 444 -12.22 13.55 -8.90
CA GLU A 444 -11.29 14.01 -7.87
C GLU A 444 -10.76 12.81 -7.08
N GLU A 445 -9.64 13.02 -6.38
CA GLU A 445 -9.11 12.02 -5.47
C GLU A 445 -10.14 11.70 -4.37
N HIS A 446 -10.40 10.42 -4.17
CA HIS A 446 -11.39 9.93 -3.22
C HIS A 446 -10.99 8.54 -2.71
N PHE A 447 -11.67 8.05 -1.68
CA PHE A 447 -11.55 6.68 -1.23
C PHE A 447 -12.74 5.85 -1.70
N ARG A 448 -12.49 4.58 -1.97
CA ARG A 448 -13.53 3.59 -2.27
C ARG A 448 -13.34 2.38 -1.35
N TYR A 449 -14.44 1.88 -0.80
CA TYR A 449 -14.42 0.66 -0.03
C TYR A 449 -14.55 -0.55 -0.97
N ILE A 450 -13.71 -1.58 -0.76
CA ILE A 450 -13.74 -2.81 -1.56
C ILE A 450 -14.01 -3.99 -0.62
N ASP A 451 -15.15 -4.65 -0.78
CA ASP A 451 -15.42 -5.95 -0.16
C ASP A 451 -14.61 -7.06 -0.84
N TYR A 452 -14.77 -7.14 -2.17
CA TYR A 452 -14.15 -8.14 -3.05
C TYR A 452 -13.69 -7.47 -4.34
N ASP A 453 -12.52 -7.85 -4.84
CA ASP A 453 -12.05 -7.42 -6.17
C ASP A 453 -12.62 -8.32 -7.28
N ASN A 454 -13.94 -8.34 -7.42
CA ASN A 454 -14.69 -9.27 -8.27
C ASN A 454 -14.94 -8.78 -9.71
N GLY A 455 -14.31 -7.68 -10.13
CA GLY A 455 -14.43 -7.15 -11.49
C GLY A 455 -13.75 -8.04 -12.53
N ASP A 456 -14.04 -7.80 -13.82
CA ASP A 456 -13.28 -8.42 -14.91
C ASP A 456 -11.78 -8.10 -14.76
N GLY A 457 -10.93 -9.12 -14.77
CA GLY A 457 -9.50 -8.98 -14.48
C GLY A 457 -9.17 -8.59 -13.03
N GLY A 458 -10.14 -8.64 -12.12
CA GLY A 458 -9.91 -8.49 -10.68
C GLY A 458 -9.21 -9.72 -10.09
N THR A 459 -8.65 -9.56 -8.90
CA THR A 459 -7.96 -10.65 -8.20
C THR A 459 -8.93 -11.64 -7.55
N HIS A 460 -10.21 -11.28 -7.44
CA HIS A 460 -11.25 -12.02 -6.71
C HIS A 460 -10.94 -12.22 -5.21
N LEU A 461 -9.99 -11.45 -4.68
CA LEU A 461 -9.60 -11.48 -3.27
C LEU A 461 -10.54 -10.63 -2.42
N LYS A 462 -10.70 -11.03 -1.16
CA LYS A 462 -11.50 -10.35 -0.14
C LYS A 462 -10.65 -9.29 0.56
N LEU A 463 -11.05 -8.01 0.49
CA LEU A 463 -10.28 -6.87 1.02
C LEU A 463 -10.87 -6.32 2.34
N HIS A 464 -12.13 -5.90 2.33
CA HIS A 464 -12.81 -5.18 3.43
C HIS A 464 -12.05 -3.91 3.88
N SER A 465 -11.59 -3.11 2.90
CA SER A 465 -10.72 -1.97 3.14
C SER A 465 -11.03 -0.76 2.25
N TRP A 466 -10.68 0.43 2.75
CA TRP A 466 -10.73 1.69 2.01
C TRP A 466 -9.45 1.91 1.19
N VAL A 467 -9.56 1.84 -0.13
CA VAL A 467 -8.46 2.12 -1.06
C VAL A 467 -8.51 3.55 -1.59
N ASN A 468 -7.35 4.16 -1.84
CA ASN A 468 -7.27 5.48 -2.45
C ASN A 468 -7.43 5.39 -3.97
N VAL A 469 -8.24 6.25 -4.55
CA VAL A 469 -8.43 6.40 -6.00
C VAL A 469 -8.04 7.82 -6.38
N SER A 470 -7.04 7.96 -7.25
CA SER A 470 -6.44 9.26 -7.62
C SER A 470 -7.38 10.22 -8.38
N GLY A 471 -8.52 9.71 -8.86
CA GLY A 471 -9.42 10.42 -9.77
C GLY A 471 -8.86 10.60 -11.18
N LYS A 472 -7.70 10.01 -11.50
CA LYS A 472 -7.13 10.03 -12.86
C LYS A 472 -7.66 8.82 -13.65
N GLY A 473 -7.88 9.02 -14.94
CA GLY A 473 -8.41 8.00 -15.85
C GLY A 473 -7.60 7.89 -17.13
N LEU A 474 -7.76 6.77 -17.84
CA LEU A 474 -7.19 6.57 -19.17
C LEU A 474 -8.15 7.13 -20.23
N GLN A 475 -7.61 7.72 -21.30
CA GLN A 475 -8.41 8.44 -22.30
C GLN A 475 -9.29 7.51 -23.15
N CYS A 476 -8.91 6.24 -23.26
CA CYS A 476 -9.58 5.23 -24.07
C CYS A 476 -10.93 4.76 -23.52
N THR A 477 -11.24 5.05 -22.25
CA THR A 477 -12.47 4.58 -21.64
C THR A 477 -13.60 5.37 -22.27
N SER A 478 -14.38 4.76 -23.17
CA SER A 478 -15.48 5.48 -23.81
C SER A 478 -16.41 6.02 -22.72
N ARG A 479 -17.10 7.14 -22.96
CA ARG A 479 -18.00 7.73 -21.95
C ARG A 479 -19.08 6.74 -21.50
N SER A 480 -19.47 5.81 -22.36
CA SER A 480 -20.36 4.67 -22.06
C SER A 480 -19.70 3.60 -21.20
N GLU A 481 -18.46 3.18 -21.49
CA GLU A 481 -17.73 2.21 -20.68
C GLU A 481 -17.33 2.79 -19.32
N ALA A 482 -16.98 4.08 -19.26
CA ALA A 482 -16.71 4.81 -18.04
C ALA A 482 -17.97 4.84 -17.16
N ARG A 483 -19.15 5.11 -17.73
CA ARG A 483 -20.44 5.05 -17.02
C ARG A 483 -20.80 3.64 -16.54
N LEU A 484 -20.59 2.63 -17.39
CA LEU A 484 -20.83 1.22 -17.01
C LEU A 484 -19.87 0.75 -15.91
N ALA A 485 -18.63 1.24 -15.91
CA ALA A 485 -17.66 1.01 -14.84
C ALA A 485 -17.98 1.83 -13.58
N GLU A 486 -18.53 3.04 -13.73
CA GLU A 486 -18.98 3.90 -12.63
C GLU A 486 -20.13 3.27 -11.83
N ASP A 487 -21.11 2.67 -12.51
CA ASP A 487 -22.23 1.97 -11.87
C ASP A 487 -21.79 0.70 -11.13
N LYS A 488 -20.75 0.01 -11.64
CA LYS A 488 -20.18 -1.19 -11.00
C LYS A 488 -19.24 -0.87 -9.84
N ASN A 489 -18.57 0.29 -9.86
CA ASN A 489 -17.58 0.68 -8.86
C ASN A 489 -18.13 1.69 -7.86
N LYS A 490 -19.18 1.32 -7.12
CA LYS A 490 -19.74 2.16 -6.04
C LYS A 490 -18.65 2.54 -5.02
N VAL A 491 -18.81 3.72 -4.41
CA VAL A 491 -17.87 4.21 -3.38
C VAL A 491 -17.95 3.37 -2.11
N PHE A 492 -19.15 2.92 -1.78
CA PHE A 492 -19.48 2.18 -0.57
C PHE A 492 -20.67 1.23 -0.87
N PRO A 493 -20.86 0.14 -0.12
CA PRO A 493 -22.04 -0.72 -0.23
C PRO A 493 -23.34 0.07 0.09
N ASP A 494 -24.44 -0.25 -0.59
CA ASP A 494 -25.72 0.48 -0.44
C ASP A 494 -26.49 0.01 0.81
N GLU A 495 -26.26 -1.24 1.20
CA GLU A 495 -26.90 -1.94 2.31
C GLU A 495 -26.32 -1.59 3.68
N VAL A 496 -25.20 -0.86 3.71
CA VAL A 496 -24.52 -0.45 4.94
C VAL A 496 -24.79 1.03 5.20
N THR A 497 -25.38 1.32 6.36
CA THR A 497 -25.63 2.69 6.82
C THR A 497 -25.01 2.93 8.19
N TRP A 498 -24.68 4.19 8.49
CA TRP A 498 -24.25 4.56 9.83
C TRP A 498 -25.36 4.29 10.84
N VAL A 499 -24.97 3.86 12.04
CA VAL A 499 -25.91 3.59 13.14
C VAL A 499 -25.85 4.74 14.16
N ASP A 500 -26.84 5.62 14.10
CA ASP A 500 -26.96 6.80 14.96
C ASP A 500 -26.82 6.49 16.45
N PHE A 501 -26.11 7.33 17.20
CA PHE A 501 -26.02 7.24 18.66
C PHE A 501 -27.33 7.63 19.35
N ALA A 502 -28.18 8.43 18.69
CA ALA A 502 -29.43 8.92 19.25
C ALA A 502 -30.65 7.98 19.06
N ARG A 503 -30.63 7.05 18.08
CA ARG A 503 -31.86 6.34 17.62
C ARG A 503 -31.83 4.82 17.68
N HIS A 504 -30.69 4.18 17.90
CA HIS A 504 -30.57 2.72 17.80
C HIS A 504 -30.12 2.05 19.11
N MET A 505 -31.11 1.69 19.94
CA MET A 505 -30.92 0.86 21.14
C MET A 505 -31.29 -0.61 20.94
N LYS A 506 -32.03 -0.99 19.88
CA LYS A 506 -32.66 -2.32 19.78
C LYS A 506 -31.81 -3.42 19.10
N MET A 507 -30.70 -3.10 18.45
CA MET A 507 -29.93 -4.08 17.67
C MET A 507 -28.81 -4.79 18.43
N PHE A 508 -28.38 -4.28 19.59
CA PHE A 508 -27.22 -4.85 20.30
C PHE A 508 -27.59 -5.93 21.34
N ASP A 509 -28.89 -6.10 21.64
CA ASP A 509 -29.38 -7.19 22.49
C ASP A 509 -29.71 -8.47 21.72
N ASP A 510 -29.92 -8.38 20.40
CA ASP A 510 -30.27 -9.52 19.57
C ASP A 510 -29.10 -9.91 18.67
N LYS A 511 -28.66 -11.17 18.80
CA LYS A 511 -27.75 -11.86 17.87
C LYS A 511 -28.46 -12.11 16.53
N THR A 512 -29.02 -11.08 15.91
CA THR A 512 -29.83 -11.19 14.71
C THR A 512 -29.38 -10.13 13.70
N ILE A 513 -28.33 -10.51 12.96
CA ILE A 513 -28.24 -10.44 11.51
C ILE A 513 -28.72 -9.09 10.91
N ILE A 514 -27.76 -8.21 10.63
CA ILE A 514 -27.83 -7.38 9.43
C ILE A 514 -27.63 -8.37 8.26
N ARG A 515 -28.64 -8.48 7.39
CA ARG A 515 -28.57 -9.28 6.16
C ARG A 515 -28.00 -8.45 5.03
#